data_AF-A0A3C1TPK7-F1
#
_entry.id   AF-A0A3C1TPK7-F1
#
_cell.length_a   1.000
_cell.length_b   1.000
_cell.length_c   1.000
_cell.angle_alpha   90.00
_cell.angle_beta   90.00
_cell.angle_gamma   90.00
#
_symmetry.space_group_name_H-M   'P 1'
#
loop_
_entity.id
_entity.type
_entity.pdbx_description
1 polymer ?
#
loop_
_entity_poly.entity_id
_entity_poly.type
_entity_poly.pdbx_seq_one_letter_code
_entity_poly.pdbx_strand_id
1 'polypeptide(L)'
;MNDKAVQHTLNIFKQVHRNLPPLVDEKLREEMKSKIEDLIDTGNVTLEELEDIMIFYGKKVWPYVQAFEDIYHVYHEKLSEKIFLAKASKKIIKKYNLVKSTGVHFFDLFSGAIHHLFSNDERLELTELLISLKKDIRQHTKQAVLTHDKSHYEEKINKYGQMIHDINRVIEDLHKFANNEDDNNLTLDIRDKVRSIEYSLAFLGPKINFFEILDLPEYYLGKKHEKKMRRMF
;
A
#
# COMPACT_ATOMS: atom_id res chain seq x y z
N MET A 1 10.80 -2.99 24.88
CA MET A 1 9.53 -2.98 24.13
C MET A 1 8.63 -4.15 24.52
N ASN A 2 7.79 -3.98 25.57
CA ASN A 2 6.82 -4.99 26.01
C ASN A 2 5.44 -4.86 25.34
N ASP A 3 5.25 -3.88 24.46
CA ASP A 3 4.00 -3.68 23.74
C ASP A 3 4.02 -4.44 22.39
N LYS A 4 3.09 -5.39 22.24
CA LYS A 4 2.91 -6.17 21.01
C LYS A 4 2.54 -5.29 19.82
N ALA A 5 1.80 -4.20 20.03
CA ALA A 5 1.42 -3.28 18.97
C ALA A 5 2.64 -2.53 18.41
N VAL A 6 3.49 -1.99 19.29
CA VAL A 6 4.72 -1.30 18.89
C VAL A 6 5.65 -2.24 18.12
N GLN A 7 5.80 -3.49 18.57
CA GLN A 7 6.59 -4.50 17.84
C GLN A 7 6.02 -4.82 16.45
N HIS A 8 4.70 -4.95 16.35
CA HIS A 8 4.03 -5.20 15.08
C HIS A 8 4.26 -4.05 14.10
N THR A 9 4.00 -2.81 14.53
CA THR A 9 4.18 -1.60 13.72
C THR A 9 5.65 -1.42 13.29
N LEU A 10 6.61 -1.68 14.18
CA LEU A 10 8.03 -1.64 13.83
C LEU A 10 8.41 -2.69 12.77
N ASN A 11 7.80 -3.88 12.81
CA ASN A 11 8.00 -4.90 11.80
C ASN A 11 7.43 -4.48 10.43
N ILE A 12 6.30 -3.77 10.40
CA ILE A 12 5.79 -3.16 9.17
C ILE A 12 6.82 -2.16 8.64
N PHE A 13 7.35 -1.28 9.49
CA PHE A 13 8.32 -0.27 9.07
C PHE A 13 9.60 -0.90 8.48
N LYS A 14 10.13 -1.94 9.12
CA LYS A 14 11.25 -2.75 8.61
C LYS A 14 10.94 -3.36 7.25
N GLN A 15 9.73 -3.90 7.08
CA GLN A 15 9.31 -4.51 5.83
C GLN A 15 9.17 -3.48 4.70
N VAL A 16 8.67 -2.27 5.00
CA VAL A 16 8.63 -1.16 4.03
C VAL A 16 10.05 -0.79 3.59
N HIS A 17 10.97 -0.56 4.54
CA HIS A 17 12.36 -0.24 4.25
C HIS A 17 13.05 -1.31 3.38
N ARG A 18 12.89 -2.59 3.74
CA ARG A 18 13.47 -3.73 2.98
C ARG A 18 12.96 -3.80 1.54
N ASN A 19 11.75 -3.34 1.28
CA ASN A 19 11.08 -3.47 -0.01
C ASN A 19 10.95 -2.16 -0.78
N LEU A 20 11.72 -1.13 -0.40
CA LEU A 20 11.72 0.16 -1.09
C LEU A 20 11.94 -0.03 -2.61
N PRO A 21 11.09 0.61 -3.45
CA PRO A 21 11.25 0.56 -4.89
C PRO A 21 12.57 1.16 -5.38
N PRO A 22 12.98 0.87 -6.62
CA PRO A 22 14.09 1.55 -7.27
C PRO A 22 13.85 3.07 -7.39
N LEU A 23 14.92 3.84 -7.55
CA LEU A 23 14.94 5.31 -7.67
C LEU A 23 14.53 6.12 -6.43
N VAL A 24 14.18 5.47 -5.32
CA VAL A 24 14.12 6.14 -4.01
C VAL A 24 15.51 6.67 -3.68
N ASP A 25 15.60 7.95 -3.28
CA ASP A 25 16.87 8.60 -2.92
C ASP A 25 17.63 7.81 -1.84
N GLU A 26 18.92 7.61 -2.05
CA GLU A 26 19.79 6.85 -1.15
C GLU A 26 19.90 7.53 0.21
N LYS A 27 19.87 8.87 0.24
CA LYS A 27 19.84 9.62 1.49
C LYS A 27 18.60 9.27 2.32
N LEU A 28 17.44 9.21 1.67
CA LEU A 28 16.18 8.85 2.33
C LEU A 28 16.20 7.39 2.83
N ARG A 29 16.81 6.48 2.06
CA ARG A 29 16.98 5.08 2.47
C ARG A 29 17.82 4.96 3.74
N GLU A 30 18.98 5.63 3.78
CA GLU A 30 19.85 5.62 4.96
C GLU A 30 19.20 6.33 6.17
N GLU A 31 18.49 7.44 5.95
CA GLU A 31 17.70 8.09 7.02
C GLU A 31 16.66 7.13 7.63
N MET A 32 15.90 6.40 6.80
CA MET A 32 14.93 5.41 7.29
C MET A 32 15.61 4.29 8.07
N LYS A 33 16.76 3.79 7.57
CA LYS A 33 17.51 2.71 8.22
C LYS A 33 18.03 3.14 9.59
N SER A 34 18.71 4.30 9.67
CA SER A 34 19.18 4.86 10.93
C SER A 34 18.03 5.04 11.91
N LYS A 35 16.88 5.54 11.44
CA LYS A 35 15.72 5.71 12.31
C LYS A 35 15.18 4.39 12.85
N ILE A 36 15.16 3.33 12.03
CA ILE A 36 14.75 1.99 12.47
C ILE A 36 15.72 1.46 13.54
N GLU A 37 17.02 1.68 13.38
CA GLU A 37 18.06 1.27 14.34
C GLU A 37 17.88 2.02 15.67
N ASP A 38 17.72 3.35 15.63
CA ASP A 38 17.46 4.19 16.81
C ASP A 38 16.22 3.73 17.59
N LEU A 39 15.15 3.36 16.88
CA LEU A 39 13.88 2.91 17.47
C LEU A 39 14.03 1.55 18.19
N ILE A 40 14.93 0.68 17.71
CA ILE A 40 15.23 -0.61 18.35
C ILE A 40 16.03 -0.38 19.64
N ASP A 41 17.01 0.52 19.59
CA ASP A 41 17.95 0.75 20.70
C ASP A 41 17.32 1.58 21.83
N THR A 42 16.48 2.56 21.50
CA THR A 42 15.89 3.49 22.49
C THR A 42 14.81 2.84 23.36
N GLY A 43 14.16 1.77 22.89
CA GLY A 43 13.29 0.88 23.68
C GLY A 43 11.99 1.46 24.30
N ASN A 44 11.85 2.79 24.32
CA ASN A 44 10.81 3.58 25.01
C ASN A 44 9.95 4.45 24.06
N VAL A 45 9.81 4.04 22.80
CA VAL A 45 9.00 4.79 21.83
C VAL A 45 7.53 4.38 21.99
N THR A 46 6.64 5.36 22.06
CA THR A 46 5.19 5.13 22.09
C THR A 46 4.68 4.68 20.72
N LEU A 47 3.52 4.02 20.68
CA LEU A 47 2.91 3.62 19.41
C LEU A 47 2.65 4.83 18.50
N GLU A 48 2.11 5.91 19.08
CA GLU A 48 1.77 7.14 18.34
C GLU A 48 3.01 7.78 17.71
N GLU A 49 4.11 7.91 18.47
CA GLU A 49 5.37 8.43 17.93
C GLU A 49 5.91 7.57 16.77
N LEU A 50 5.80 6.25 16.89
CA LEU A 50 6.22 5.33 15.83
C LEU A 50 5.37 5.48 14.57
N GLU A 51 4.05 5.59 14.74
CA GLU A 51 3.12 5.82 13.62
C GLU A 51 3.39 7.16 12.94
N ASP A 52 3.66 8.22 13.69
CA ASP A 52 3.99 9.54 13.13
C ASP A 52 5.28 9.50 12.30
N ILE A 53 6.29 8.80 12.80
CA ILE A 53 7.53 8.54 12.05
C ILE A 53 7.21 7.79 10.75
N MET A 54 6.39 6.75 10.82
CA MET A 54 5.98 5.98 9.63
C MET A 54 5.17 6.81 8.64
N ILE A 55 4.29 7.70 9.10
CA ILE A 55 3.53 8.63 8.26
C ILE A 55 4.49 9.57 7.53
N PHE A 56 5.46 10.15 8.24
CA PHE A 56 6.43 11.05 7.65
C PHE A 56 7.22 10.39 6.51
N TYR A 57 7.79 9.20 6.74
CA TYR A 57 8.52 8.48 5.69
C TYR A 57 7.58 7.90 4.63
N GLY A 58 6.41 7.42 5.03
CA GLY A 58 5.36 6.90 4.17
C GLY A 58 5.00 7.89 3.07
N LYS A 59 4.67 9.14 3.43
CA LYS A 59 4.39 10.22 2.47
C LYS A 59 5.52 10.43 1.44
N LYS A 60 6.79 10.32 1.86
CA LYS A 60 7.95 10.50 0.97
C LYS A 60 8.15 9.34 -0.01
N VAL A 61 7.94 8.10 0.43
CA VAL A 61 8.17 6.91 -0.40
C VAL A 61 6.94 6.49 -1.20
N TRP A 62 5.75 6.98 -0.82
CA TRP A 62 4.46 6.59 -1.41
C TRP A 62 4.43 6.75 -2.93
N PRO A 63 4.92 7.84 -3.57
CA PRO A 63 4.90 7.97 -5.02
C PRO A 63 5.65 6.86 -5.75
N TYR A 64 6.81 6.48 -5.22
CA TYR A 64 7.62 5.39 -5.76
C TYR A 64 6.91 4.04 -5.61
N VAL A 65 6.26 3.82 -4.46
CA VAL A 65 5.54 2.58 -4.22
C VAL A 65 4.34 2.45 -5.15
N GLN A 66 3.53 3.50 -5.33
CA GLN A 66 2.40 3.43 -6.27
C GLN A 66 2.87 3.22 -7.71
N ALA A 67 3.89 3.97 -8.14
CA ALA A 67 4.46 3.83 -9.48
C ALA A 67 5.00 2.41 -9.75
N PHE A 68 5.67 1.81 -8.76
CA PHE A 68 6.22 0.48 -8.87
C PHE A 68 5.13 -0.59 -8.89
N GLU A 69 4.14 -0.47 -8.01
CA GLU A 69 3.03 -1.42 -7.93
C GLU A 69 2.19 -1.40 -9.21
N ASP A 70 1.97 -0.24 -9.83
CA ASP A 70 1.31 -0.13 -11.13
C ASP A 70 2.01 -0.96 -12.22
N ILE A 71 3.33 -0.80 -12.35
CA ILE A 71 4.12 -1.53 -13.35
C ILE A 71 4.21 -3.01 -12.99
N TYR A 72 4.33 -3.34 -11.70
CA TYR A 72 4.29 -4.70 -11.20
C TYR A 72 2.98 -5.39 -11.59
N HIS A 73 1.82 -4.73 -11.46
CA HIS A 73 0.52 -5.30 -11.82
C HIS A 73 0.46 -5.62 -13.32
N VAL A 74 1.00 -4.75 -14.19
CA VAL A 74 1.07 -5.02 -15.64
C VAL A 74 1.90 -6.27 -15.94
N TYR A 75 3.05 -6.44 -15.28
CA TYR A 75 3.86 -7.66 -15.47
C TYR A 75 3.24 -8.88 -14.82
N HIS A 76 2.57 -8.73 -13.68
CA HIS A 76 1.83 -9.79 -13.04
C HIS A 76 0.72 -10.30 -13.96
N GLU A 77 -0.01 -9.42 -14.64
CA GLU A 77 -1.00 -9.82 -15.64
C GLU A 77 -0.40 -10.53 -16.85
N LYS A 78 0.71 -10.00 -17.39
CA LYS A 78 1.29 -10.50 -18.65
C LYS A 78 2.16 -11.74 -18.52
N LEU A 79 2.90 -11.89 -17.42
CA LEU A 79 3.96 -12.89 -17.29
C LEU A 79 3.61 -14.06 -16.38
N SER A 80 2.65 -13.89 -15.47
CA SER A 80 2.48 -14.86 -14.39
C SER A 80 2.14 -16.26 -14.89
N GLU A 81 1.19 -16.38 -15.83
CA GLU A 81 0.82 -17.69 -16.37
C GLU A 81 1.98 -18.35 -17.14
N LYS A 82 2.73 -17.57 -17.92
CA LYS A 82 3.87 -18.08 -18.70
C LYS A 82 4.97 -18.61 -17.78
N ILE A 83 5.34 -17.86 -16.75
CA ILE A 83 6.38 -18.29 -15.79
C ILE A 83 5.88 -19.48 -14.97
N PHE A 84 4.60 -19.48 -14.57
CA PHE A 84 3.97 -20.62 -13.90
C PHE A 84 4.09 -21.90 -14.72
N LEU A 85 3.68 -21.88 -15.99
CA LEU A 85 3.74 -23.05 -16.87
C LEU A 85 5.17 -23.54 -17.13
N ALA A 86 6.17 -22.65 -17.07
CA ALA A 86 7.57 -23.01 -17.22
C ALA A 86 8.18 -23.68 -15.98
N LYS A 87 7.65 -23.39 -14.79
CA LYS A 87 8.21 -23.86 -13.50
C LYS A 87 7.40 -24.97 -12.85
N ALA A 88 6.09 -25.06 -13.13
CA ALA A 88 5.21 -26.06 -12.56
C ALA A 88 5.60 -27.49 -12.95
N SER A 89 5.37 -28.45 -12.06
CA SER A 89 5.51 -29.85 -12.44
C SER A 89 4.50 -30.26 -13.52
N LYS A 90 4.81 -31.31 -14.26
CA LYS A 90 3.88 -31.89 -15.26
C LYS A 90 2.51 -32.24 -14.65
N LYS A 91 2.48 -32.60 -13.37
CA LYS A 91 1.24 -32.93 -12.64
C LYS A 91 0.38 -31.68 -12.46
N ILE A 92 0.97 -30.60 -11.92
CA ILE A 92 0.30 -29.31 -11.73
C ILE A 92 -0.15 -28.73 -13.08
N ILE A 93 0.68 -28.78 -14.11
CA ILE A 93 0.31 -28.27 -15.45
C ILE A 93 -0.91 -29.02 -16.01
N LYS A 94 -0.93 -30.36 -15.94
CA LYS A 94 -2.08 -31.16 -16.39
C LYS A 94 -3.34 -30.78 -15.64
N LYS A 95 -3.24 -30.65 -14.32
CA LYS A 95 -4.39 -30.28 -13.47
C LYS A 95 -4.87 -28.87 -13.76
N TYR A 96 -3.95 -27.91 -13.88
CA TYR A 96 -4.24 -26.54 -14.26
C TYR A 96 -4.98 -26.46 -15.60
N ASN A 97 -4.50 -27.17 -16.63
CA ASN A 97 -5.15 -27.17 -17.94
C ASN A 97 -6.58 -27.76 -17.90
N LEU A 98 -6.80 -28.80 -17.07
CA LEU A 98 -8.14 -29.36 -16.85
C LEU A 98 -9.08 -28.37 -16.16
N VAL A 99 -8.56 -27.62 -15.18
CA VAL A 99 -9.34 -26.59 -14.48
C VAL A 99 -9.57 -25.38 -15.40
N LYS A 100 -8.60 -25.01 -16.22
CA LYS A 100 -8.72 -23.93 -17.20
C LYS A 100 -9.80 -24.22 -18.24
N SER A 101 -9.99 -25.47 -18.65
CA SER A 101 -11.04 -25.83 -19.62
C SER A 101 -12.46 -25.67 -19.06
N THR A 102 -12.63 -25.51 -17.74
CA THR A 102 -13.93 -25.21 -17.12
C THR A 102 -14.20 -23.70 -16.97
N GLY A 103 -13.38 -22.84 -17.58
CA GLY A 103 -13.55 -21.39 -17.57
C GLY A 103 -12.83 -20.67 -16.41
N VAL A 104 -12.00 -21.36 -15.65
CA VAL A 104 -11.22 -20.76 -14.56
C VAL A 104 -10.09 -19.88 -15.11
N HIS A 105 -9.93 -18.69 -14.54
CA HIS A 105 -8.85 -17.78 -14.87
C HIS A 105 -7.61 -18.06 -14.02
N PHE A 106 -6.44 -17.73 -14.58
CA PHE A 106 -5.17 -17.96 -13.90
C PHE A 106 -5.10 -17.28 -12.51
N PHE A 107 -5.70 -16.09 -12.37
CA PHE A 107 -5.70 -15.36 -11.10
C PHE A 107 -6.57 -16.00 -10.00
N ASP A 108 -7.45 -16.93 -10.34
CA ASP A 108 -8.23 -17.71 -9.36
C ASP A 108 -7.33 -18.66 -8.54
N LEU A 109 -6.12 -18.96 -9.03
CA LEU A 109 -5.09 -19.68 -8.26
C LEU A 109 -4.59 -18.85 -7.08
N PHE A 110 -4.56 -17.51 -7.20
CA PHE A 110 -4.05 -16.64 -6.14
C PHE A 110 -5.10 -16.31 -5.07
N SER A 111 -6.38 -16.29 -5.44
CA SER A 111 -7.48 -16.07 -4.50
C SER A 111 -7.77 -17.30 -3.63
N GLY A 112 -7.29 -18.48 -4.05
CA GLY A 112 -7.55 -19.76 -3.41
C GLY A 112 -8.92 -20.35 -3.70
N ALA A 113 -9.70 -19.72 -4.59
CA ALA A 113 -11.06 -20.16 -4.95
C ALA A 113 -11.11 -21.62 -5.41
N ILE A 114 -10.06 -22.07 -6.09
CA ILE A 114 -9.98 -23.40 -6.70
C ILE A 114 -9.11 -24.40 -5.93
N HIS A 115 -8.65 -24.06 -4.71
CA HIS A 115 -7.80 -24.96 -3.91
C HIS A 115 -8.43 -26.34 -3.68
N HIS A 116 -9.76 -26.40 -3.53
CA HIS A 116 -10.50 -27.65 -3.35
C HIS A 116 -10.31 -28.66 -4.49
N LEU A 117 -9.94 -28.20 -5.69
CA LEU A 117 -9.68 -29.05 -6.86
C LEU A 117 -8.32 -29.76 -6.79
N PHE A 118 -7.41 -29.31 -5.92
CA PHE A 118 -6.05 -29.85 -5.75
C PHE A 118 -5.94 -30.68 -4.46
N SER A 119 -5.12 -31.73 -4.49
CA SER A 119 -4.77 -32.51 -3.29
C SER A 119 -3.88 -31.71 -2.34
N ASN A 120 -3.69 -32.18 -1.10
CA ASN A 120 -2.83 -31.48 -0.13
C ASN A 120 -1.39 -31.29 -0.64
N ASP A 121 -0.78 -32.34 -1.20
CA ASP A 121 0.57 -32.26 -1.77
C ASP A 121 0.64 -31.28 -2.95
N GLU A 122 -0.39 -31.27 -3.80
CA GLU A 122 -0.48 -30.33 -4.92
C GLU A 122 -0.65 -28.88 -4.44
N ARG A 123 -1.38 -28.65 -3.34
CA ARG A 123 -1.54 -27.32 -2.74
C ARG A 123 -0.23 -26.81 -2.14
N LEU A 124 0.58 -27.68 -1.54
CA LEU A 124 1.90 -27.31 -1.03
C LEU A 124 2.80 -26.86 -2.19
N GLU A 125 2.91 -27.68 -3.24
CA GLU A 125 3.67 -27.34 -4.45
C GLU A 125 3.15 -26.05 -5.09
N LEU A 126 1.82 -25.90 -5.23
CA LEU A 126 1.20 -24.71 -5.80
C LEU A 126 1.52 -23.46 -4.97
N THR A 127 1.47 -23.55 -3.64
CA THR A 127 1.75 -22.42 -2.74
C THR A 127 3.21 -21.96 -2.89
N GLU A 128 4.15 -22.90 -2.89
CA GLU A 128 5.58 -22.59 -3.09
C GLU A 128 5.83 -21.96 -4.46
N LEU A 129 5.17 -22.49 -5.50
CA LEU A 129 5.26 -21.98 -6.86
C LEU A 129 4.70 -20.56 -6.98
N LEU A 130 3.52 -20.27 -6.40
CA LEU A 130 2.92 -18.94 -6.41
C LEU A 130 3.76 -17.92 -5.63
N ILE A 131 4.39 -18.34 -4.52
CA ILE A 131 5.33 -17.49 -3.77
C ILE A 131 6.58 -17.19 -4.62
N SER A 132 7.17 -18.20 -5.26
CA SER A 132 8.31 -18.00 -6.17
C SER A 132 7.93 -17.04 -7.29
N LEU A 133 6.76 -17.25 -7.89
CA LEU A 133 6.27 -16.46 -9.02
C LEU A 133 6.16 -14.97 -8.67
N LYS A 134 5.57 -14.64 -7.51
CA LYS A 134 5.53 -13.25 -7.02
C LYS A 134 6.91 -12.64 -6.88
N LYS A 135 7.89 -13.40 -6.38
CA LYS A 135 9.29 -12.95 -6.27
C LYS A 135 9.92 -12.70 -7.64
N ASP A 136 9.74 -13.63 -8.58
CA ASP A 136 10.28 -13.52 -9.94
C ASP A 136 9.72 -12.29 -10.67
N ILE A 137 8.41 -12.07 -10.60
CA ILE A 137 7.76 -10.92 -11.24
C ILE A 137 8.20 -9.62 -10.59
N ARG A 138 8.30 -9.58 -9.26
CA ARG A 138 8.81 -8.39 -8.55
C ARG A 138 10.26 -8.09 -8.96
N GLN A 139 11.10 -9.11 -9.10
CA GLN A 139 12.49 -8.94 -9.56
C GLN A 139 12.57 -8.49 -11.02
N HIS A 140 11.75 -9.08 -11.89
CA HIS A 140 11.62 -8.63 -13.28
C HIS A 140 11.20 -7.16 -13.35
N THR A 141 10.19 -6.78 -12.57
CA THR A 141 9.70 -5.39 -12.49
C THR A 141 10.83 -4.45 -12.04
N LYS A 142 11.59 -4.80 -11.00
CA LYS A 142 12.75 -4.02 -10.55
C LYS A 142 13.78 -3.80 -11.67
N GLN A 143 14.06 -4.83 -12.46
CA GLN A 143 14.98 -4.71 -13.58
C GLN A 143 14.39 -3.85 -14.71
N ALA A 144 13.11 -4.02 -15.03
CA ALA A 144 12.43 -3.29 -16.09
C ALA A 144 12.42 -1.78 -15.80
N VAL A 145 12.03 -1.38 -14.60
CA VAL A 145 11.96 0.05 -14.20
C VAL A 145 13.32 0.73 -14.11
N LEU A 146 14.42 -0.05 -14.10
CA LEU A 146 15.79 0.46 -14.18
C LEU A 146 16.36 0.45 -15.61
N THR A 147 15.65 -0.17 -16.55
CA THR A 147 16.11 -0.35 -17.93
C THR A 147 15.10 0.24 -18.92
N HIS A 148 14.28 -0.60 -19.55
CA HIS A 148 13.42 -0.23 -20.66
C HIS A 148 12.15 0.52 -20.23
N ASP A 149 11.69 0.35 -18.99
CA ASP A 149 10.52 1.05 -18.45
C ASP A 149 10.89 2.28 -17.60
N LYS A 150 12.19 2.65 -17.54
CA LYS A 150 12.67 3.72 -16.65
C LYS A 150 11.95 5.04 -16.85
N SER A 151 11.82 5.50 -18.09
CA SER A 151 11.16 6.78 -18.39
C SER A 151 9.67 6.77 -17.98
N HIS A 152 8.97 5.65 -18.22
CA HIS A 152 7.58 5.50 -17.81
C HIS A 152 7.41 5.42 -16.29
N TYR A 153 8.36 4.78 -15.60
CA TYR A 153 8.39 4.73 -14.15
C TYR A 153 8.63 6.12 -13.53
N GLU A 154 9.56 6.91 -14.07
CA GLU A 154 9.81 8.30 -13.65
C GLU A 154 8.58 9.20 -13.87
N GLU A 155 7.89 9.04 -15.01
CA GLU A 155 6.63 9.74 -15.29
C GLU A 155 5.55 9.42 -14.25
N LYS A 156 5.38 8.12 -13.91
CA LYS A 156 4.44 7.70 -12.86
C LYS A 156 4.84 8.24 -11.50
N ILE A 157 6.13 8.22 -11.13
CA ILE A 157 6.62 8.81 -9.87
C ILE A 157 6.21 10.28 -9.78
N ASN A 158 6.41 11.06 -10.86
CA ASN A 158 6.04 12.46 -10.88
C ASN A 158 4.52 12.66 -10.77
N LYS A 159 3.72 11.84 -11.46
CA LYS A 159 2.26 11.86 -11.36
C LYS A 159 1.80 11.61 -9.92
N TYR A 160 2.32 10.57 -9.27
CA TYR A 160 1.97 10.30 -7.87
C TYR A 160 2.56 11.32 -6.89
N GLY A 161 3.67 11.95 -7.26
CA GLY A 161 4.25 13.11 -6.57
C GLY A 161 3.28 14.30 -6.53
N GLN A 162 2.60 14.56 -7.65
CA GLN A 162 1.54 15.58 -7.69
C GLN A 162 0.33 15.17 -6.84
N MET A 163 -0.07 13.89 -6.91
CA MET A 163 -1.19 13.40 -6.09
C MET A 163 -0.94 13.53 -4.58
N ILE A 164 0.27 13.20 -4.10
CA ILE A 164 0.60 13.35 -2.67
C ILE A 164 0.63 14.82 -2.26
N HIS A 165 1.08 15.71 -3.14
CA HIS A 165 1.01 17.16 -2.90
C HIS A 165 -0.44 17.62 -2.73
N ASP A 166 -1.35 17.17 -3.61
CA ASP A 166 -2.77 17.54 -3.53
C ASP A 166 -3.45 16.95 -2.28
N ILE A 167 -3.12 15.71 -1.90
CA ILE A 167 -3.58 15.10 -0.65
C ILE A 167 -3.10 15.90 0.57
N ASN A 168 -1.84 16.30 0.60
CA ASN A 168 -1.31 17.08 1.73
C ASN A 168 -2.00 18.45 1.85
N ARG A 169 -2.30 19.11 0.73
CA ARG A 169 -3.09 20.35 0.73
C ARG A 169 -4.48 20.13 1.34
N VAL A 170 -5.15 19.05 0.97
CA VAL A 170 -6.45 18.69 1.56
C VAL A 170 -6.34 18.45 3.06
N ILE A 171 -5.31 17.72 3.51
CA ILE A 171 -5.07 17.50 4.95
C ILE A 171 -4.90 18.84 5.68
N GLU A 172 -4.11 19.75 5.13
CA GLU A 172 -3.93 21.09 5.71
C GLU A 172 -5.23 21.89 5.76
N ASP A 173 -6.03 21.85 4.71
CA ASP A 173 -7.32 22.55 4.65
C ASP A 173 -8.32 21.98 5.66
N LEU A 174 -8.35 20.66 5.83
CA LEU A 174 -9.15 19.99 6.86
C LEU A 174 -8.68 20.36 8.28
N HIS A 175 -7.38 20.45 8.53
CA HIS A 175 -6.86 20.93 9.80
C HIS A 175 -7.25 22.38 10.08
N LYS A 176 -7.12 23.28 9.10
CA LYS A 176 -7.56 24.68 9.21
C LYS A 176 -9.06 24.76 9.49
N PHE A 177 -9.86 23.97 8.78
CA PHE A 177 -11.30 23.92 8.99
C PHE A 177 -11.64 23.45 10.42
N ALA A 178 -11.03 22.36 10.89
CA ALA A 178 -11.26 21.81 12.22
C ALA A 178 -10.83 22.78 13.34
N ASN A 179 -9.76 23.56 13.14
CA ASN A 179 -9.30 24.54 14.12
C ASN A 179 -10.19 25.79 14.20
N ASN A 180 -10.95 26.08 13.13
CA ASN A 180 -11.92 27.19 13.07
C ASN A 180 -13.35 26.76 13.42
N GLU A 181 -13.55 25.51 13.85
CA GLU A 181 -14.86 24.94 14.15
C GLU A 181 -15.10 24.85 15.66
N ASP A 182 -16.23 25.39 16.11
CA ASP A 182 -16.62 25.37 17.53
C ASP A 182 -17.29 24.03 17.94
N ASP A 183 -17.77 23.24 16.97
CA ASP A 183 -18.39 21.93 17.21
C ASP A 183 -17.32 20.85 17.42
N ASN A 184 -17.04 20.54 18.69
CA ASN A 184 -16.10 19.49 19.09
C ASN A 184 -16.33 18.14 18.39
N ASN A 185 -17.59 17.74 18.15
CA ASN A 185 -17.88 16.46 17.49
C ASN A 185 -17.49 16.48 16.01
N LEU A 186 -17.68 17.62 15.34
CA LEU A 186 -17.26 17.78 13.95
C LEU A 186 -15.73 17.86 13.85
N THR A 187 -15.09 18.55 14.79
CA THR A 187 -13.62 18.64 14.89
C THR A 187 -12.97 17.28 15.10
N LEU A 188 -13.52 16.44 15.98
CA LEU A 188 -13.02 15.07 16.21
C LEU A 188 -13.16 14.20 14.95
N ASP A 189 -14.34 14.20 14.33
CA ASP A 189 -14.60 13.44 13.09
C ASP A 189 -13.64 13.82 11.95
N ILE A 190 -13.33 15.11 11.81
CA ILE A 190 -12.34 15.57 10.81
C ILE A 190 -10.94 15.09 11.15
N ARG A 191 -10.52 15.18 12.41
CA ARG A 191 -9.19 14.72 12.85
C ARG A 191 -9.03 13.21 12.66
N ASP A 192 -10.04 12.42 12.98
CA ASP A 192 -10.04 10.97 12.77
C ASP A 192 -9.95 10.61 11.28
N LYS A 193 -10.64 11.37 10.42
CA LYS A 193 -10.58 11.18 8.96
C LYS A 193 -9.20 11.55 8.41
N VAL A 194 -8.61 12.65 8.85
CA VAL A 194 -7.23 13.03 8.50
C VAL A 194 -6.26 11.92 8.92
N ARG A 195 -6.36 11.43 10.16
CA ARG A 195 -5.50 10.35 10.65
C ARG A 195 -5.64 9.08 9.81
N SER A 196 -6.85 8.75 9.39
CA SER A 196 -7.12 7.60 8.51
C SER A 196 -6.44 7.75 7.14
N ILE A 197 -6.42 8.97 6.57
CA ILE A 197 -5.71 9.25 5.32
C ILE A 197 -4.21 9.06 5.52
N GLU A 198 -3.65 9.60 6.59
CA GLU A 198 -2.23 9.48 6.90
C GLU A 198 -1.81 8.02 7.09
N TYR A 199 -2.60 7.22 7.80
CA TYR A 199 -2.39 5.78 7.94
C TYR A 199 -2.42 5.05 6.60
N SER A 200 -3.30 5.44 5.67
CA SER A 200 -3.34 4.86 4.32
C SER A 200 -2.05 5.12 3.53
N LEU A 201 -1.44 6.29 3.72
CA LEU A 201 -0.17 6.68 3.09
C LEU A 201 1.04 5.99 3.75
N ALA A 202 0.90 5.63 5.03
CA ALA A 202 1.92 4.99 5.85
C ALA A 202 1.90 3.45 5.83
N PHE A 203 1.00 2.83 5.04
CA PHE A 203 0.79 1.38 5.02
C PHE A 203 0.28 0.79 6.34
N LEU A 204 -0.30 1.63 7.19
CA LEU A 204 -0.88 1.26 8.49
C LEU A 204 -2.39 1.07 8.42
N GLY A 205 -3.03 1.68 7.42
CA GLY A 205 -4.48 1.65 7.20
C GLY A 205 -4.88 1.14 5.82
N PRO A 206 -6.19 0.96 5.60
CA PRO A 206 -6.73 0.63 4.29
C PRO A 206 -6.41 1.72 3.27
N LYS A 207 -6.29 1.35 1.98
CA LYS A 207 -6.17 2.33 0.90
C LYS A 207 -7.45 3.15 0.79
N ILE A 208 -7.33 4.48 0.78
CA ILE A 208 -8.44 5.40 0.54
C ILE A 208 -8.36 5.89 -0.90
N ASN A 209 -9.51 6.02 -1.57
CA ASN A 209 -9.55 6.50 -2.93
C ASN A 209 -9.12 7.98 -3.00
N PHE A 210 -8.29 8.33 -3.98
CA PHE A 210 -7.81 9.69 -4.16
C PHE A 210 -8.95 10.71 -4.35
N PHE A 211 -9.95 10.40 -5.17
CA PHE A 211 -11.08 11.30 -5.42
C PHE A 211 -11.93 11.50 -4.16
N GLU A 212 -12.14 10.42 -3.39
CA GLU A 212 -12.82 10.53 -2.10
C GLU A 212 -12.10 11.47 -1.14
N ILE A 213 -10.76 11.53 -1.18
CA ILE A 213 -9.97 12.46 -0.35
C ILE A 213 -10.21 13.90 -0.82
N LEU A 214 -10.15 14.15 -2.14
CA LEU A 214 -10.31 15.49 -2.70
C LEU A 214 -11.68 16.12 -2.39
N ASP A 215 -12.73 15.30 -2.29
CA ASP A 215 -14.09 15.78 -2.04
C ASP A 215 -14.38 16.06 -0.54
N LEU A 216 -13.46 15.70 0.38
CA LEU A 216 -13.68 15.84 1.82
C LEU A 216 -13.94 17.29 2.29
N PRO A 217 -13.22 18.32 1.81
CA PRO A 217 -13.49 19.69 2.23
C PRO A 217 -14.94 20.12 1.93
N GLU A 218 -15.45 19.79 0.75
CA GLU A 218 -16.84 20.08 0.36
C GLU A 218 -17.84 19.28 1.20
N TYR A 219 -17.56 17.99 1.43
CA TYR A 219 -18.37 17.15 2.31
C TYR A 219 -18.53 17.73 3.72
N TYR A 220 -17.42 18.17 4.34
CA TYR A 220 -17.47 18.73 5.70
C TYR A 220 -18.11 20.13 5.74
N LEU A 221 -17.95 20.94 4.68
CA LEU A 221 -18.69 22.18 4.51
C LEU A 221 -20.21 21.92 4.46
N GLY A 222 -20.65 20.95 3.66
CA GLY A 222 -22.06 20.54 3.58
C GLY A 222 -22.60 20.07 4.93
N LYS A 223 -21.87 19.20 5.62
CA LYS A 223 -22.23 18.70 6.96
C LYS A 223 -22.38 19.82 7.99
N LYS A 224 -21.54 20.85 7.94
CA LYS A 224 -21.68 22.06 8.78
C LYS A 224 -22.96 22.83 8.47
N HIS A 225 -23.30 22.99 7.18
CA HIS A 225 -24.50 23.73 6.76
C HIS A 225 -25.77 22.99 7.18
N GLU A 226 -25.84 21.68 6.97
CA GLU A 226 -26.99 20.86 7.39
C GLU A 226 -27.22 20.93 8.91
N LYS A 227 -26.14 20.85 9.70
CA LYS A 227 -26.23 20.98 11.16
C LYS A 227 -26.75 22.36 11.58
N LYS A 228 -26.32 23.44 10.92
CA LYS A 228 -26.84 24.79 11.19
C LYS A 228 -28.34 24.87 10.89
N MET A 229 -28.77 24.34 9.75
CA MET A 229 -30.20 24.31 9.38
C MET A 229 -31.04 23.52 10.39
N ARG A 230 -30.56 22.35 10.85
CA ARG A 230 -31.25 21.54 11.87
C ARG A 230 -31.34 22.20 13.25
N ARG A 231 -30.52 23.21 13.54
CA ARG A 231 -30.59 24.00 14.79
C ARG A 231 -31.54 25.20 14.69
N MET A 232 -31.96 25.57 13.47
CA MET A 232 -32.89 26.68 13.21
C MET A 232 -34.36 26.24 13.17
N PHE A 233 -34.61 24.94 13.06
CA PHE A 233 -35.92 24.30 13.18
C PHE A 233 -36.04 23.58 14.52
#